data_AF-A0A399PF84-F1
#
_entry.id   AF-A0A399PF84-F1
#
_cell.length_a   1.000
_cell.length_b   1.000
_cell.length_c   1.000
_cell.angle_alpha   90.00
_cell.angle_beta   90.00
_cell.angle_gamma   90.00
#
_symmetry.space_group_name_H-M   'P 1'
#
loop_
_entity.id
_entity.type
_entity.pdbx_description
1 polymer ?
#
loop_
_entity_poly.entity_id
_entity_poly.type
_entity_poly.pdbx_seq_one_letter_code
_entity_poly.pdbx_strand_id
1 'polypeptide(L)' 'MTAVVVIAKECIPGRVKTRLHPPFTLEEAAELASAALADTLAAVDDAAPARRVLLFD' A
#
# COMPACT_ATOMS: atom_id res chain seq x y z
N MET A 1 -6.09 -8.99 -22.36
CA MET A 1 -6.76 -9.07 -21.04
C MET A 1 -5.69 -8.88 -19.98
N THR A 2 -5.74 -7.79 -19.21
CA THR A 2 -4.69 -7.43 -18.24
C THR A 2 -5.06 -7.92 -16.84
N ALA A 3 -4.05 -8.38 -16.10
CA ALA A 3 -4.16 -8.68 -14.68
C ALA A 3 -3.23 -7.76 -13.89
N VAL A 4 -3.71 -7.21 -12.78
CA VAL A 4 -2.91 -6.43 -11.85
C VAL A 4 -2.85 -7.16 -10.52
N VAL A 5 -1.63 -7.32 -10.01
CA VAL A 5 -1.36 -7.90 -8.69
C VAL A 5 -0.73 -6.81 -7.82
N VAL A 6 -1.42 -6.42 -6.76
CA VAL A 6 -0.90 -5.52 -5.73
C VAL A 6 -0.35 -6.38 -4.61
N ILE A 7 0.94 -6.22 -4.30
CA ILE A 7 1.60 -6.89 -3.18
C ILE A 7 1.80 -5.83 -2.10
N ALA A 8 1.18 -6.05 -0.97
CA ALA A 8 1.19 -5.12 0.14
C ALA A 8 1.46 -5.86 1.46
N LYS A 9 1.98 -5.12 2.42
CA LYS A 9 2.24 -5.57 3.77
C LYS A 9 1.35 -4.78 4.72
N GLU A 10 0.94 -5.41 5.82
CA GLU A 10 0.20 -4.77 6.88
C GLU A 10 0.93 -3.52 7.37
N CYS A 11 0.19 -2.40 7.40
CA CYS A 11 0.74 -1.09 7.70
C CYS A 11 0.90 -0.90 9.21
N ILE A 12 1.79 -1.69 9.82
CA ILE A 12 2.08 -1.65 11.25
C ILE A 12 3.28 -0.72 11.50
N PRO A 13 3.19 0.20 12.49
CA PRO A 13 4.32 1.03 12.94
C PRO A 13 5.57 0.19 13.21
N GLY A 14 6.72 0.64 12.71
CA GLY A 14 7.99 -0.08 12.88
C GLY A 14 8.18 -1.33 12.01
N ARG A 15 7.16 -1.76 11.24
CA ARG A 15 7.25 -2.91 10.33
C ARG A 15 7.13 -2.54 8.85
N VAL A 16 6.62 -1.36 8.56
CA VAL A 16 6.44 -0.82 7.20
C VAL A 16 7.11 0.55 7.10
N LYS A 17 7.61 0.89 5.90
CA LYS A 17 8.18 2.21 5.57
C LYS A 17 9.08 2.83 6.65
N THR A 18 9.84 2.02 7.39
CA THR A 18 10.66 2.48 8.52
C THR A 18 11.75 3.47 8.14
N ARG A 19 12.17 3.47 6.88
CA ARG A 19 13.10 4.47 6.32
C ARG A 19 12.53 5.88 6.21
N LEU A 20 11.22 6.07 6.41
CA LEU A 20 10.60 7.40 6.51
C LEU A 20 10.79 8.03 7.90
N HIS A 21 11.20 7.24 8.88
CA HIS A 21 11.62 7.71 10.20
C HIS A 21 13.14 7.87 10.24
N PRO A 22 13.68 9.05 10.59
CA PRO A 22 13.05 10.39 10.65
C PRO A 22 12.81 11.01 9.25
N PRO A 23 11.95 12.04 9.08
CA PRO A 23 11.36 12.90 10.11
C PRO A 23 10.03 12.41 10.70
N PHE A 24 9.37 11.44 10.08
CA PHE A 24 8.08 10.94 10.57
C PHE A 24 8.27 10.07 11.81
N THR A 25 7.26 9.99 12.69
CA THR A 25 7.17 8.91 13.67
C THR A 25 6.94 7.57 12.97
N LEU A 26 7.12 6.46 13.69
CA LEU A 26 6.82 5.13 13.12
C LEU A 26 5.33 4.97 12.82
N GLU A 27 4.48 5.62 13.62
CA GLU A 27 3.03 5.72 13.45
C GLU A 27 2.68 6.50 12.19
N GLU A 28 3.23 7.71 12.02
CA GLU A 28 3.02 8.54 10.83
C GLU A 28 3.51 7.84 9.55
N ALA A 29 4.64 7.13 9.61
CA ALA A 29 5.14 6.34 8.49
C ALA A 29 4.20 5.19 8.10
N ALA A 30 3.56 4.55 9.09
CA ALA A 30 2.58 3.50 8.87
C ALA A 30 1.24 4.05 8.34
N GLU A 31 0.77 5.17 8.87
CA GLU A 31 -0.41 5.88 8.36
C GLU A 31 -0.22 6.30 6.90
N LEU A 32 0.94 6.88 6.58
CA LEU A 32 1.28 7.23 5.20
C LEU A 32 1.36 6.00 4.29
N ALA A 33 1.87 4.87 4.79
CA ALA A 33 1.87 3.61 4.05
C ALA A 33 0.43 3.12 3.76
N SER A 34 -0.47 3.25 4.74
CA SER A 34 -1.88 2.87 4.60
C SER A 34 -2.61 3.76 3.59
N ALA A 35 -2.41 5.08 3.66
CA ALA A 35 -2.98 6.01 2.70
C ALA A 35 -2.48 5.72 1.27
N ALA A 36 -1.17 5.52 1.09
CA ALA A 36 -0.59 5.18 -0.21
C ALA A 36 -1.12 3.85 -0.77
N LEU A 37 -1.39 2.86 0.09
CA LEU A 37 -2.02 1.61 -0.33
C LEU A 37 -3.47 1.84 -0.79
N ALA A 38 -4.25 2.62 -0.06
CA ALA A 38 -5.62 2.96 -0.44
C ALA A 38 -5.67 3.67 -1.81
N ASP A 39 -4.80 4.66 -2.02
CA ASP A 39 -4.68 5.37 -3.30
C ASP A 39 -4.26 4.43 -4.44
N THR A 40 -3.36 3.49 -4.17
CA THR A 40 -2.94 2.48 -5.15
C THR A 40 -4.11 1.59 -5.55
N LEU A 41 -4.91 1.13 -4.60
CA LEU A 41 -6.07 0.28 -4.88
C LEU A 41 -7.13 1.02 -5.69
N ALA A 42 -7.40 2.29 -5.36
CA ALA A 42 -8.31 3.14 -6.13
C ALA A 42 -7.83 3.32 -7.58
N ALA A 43 -6.54 3.58 -7.79
CA ALA A 43 -5.97 3.70 -9.13
C ALA A 43 -6.07 2.38 -9.93
N VAL A 44 -5.93 1.22 -9.27
CA VAL A 44 -6.12 -0.09 -9.91
C VAL A 44 -7.58 -0.32 -10.29
N ASP A 45 -8.52 0.13 -9.48
CA ASP A 45 -9.95 0.06 -9.80
C ASP A 45 -10.30 0.93 -11.01
N ASP A 46 -9.78 2.16 -11.07
CA ASP A 46 -9.99 3.09 -12.18
C ASP A 46 -9.39 2.58 -13.51
N ALA A 47 -8.27 1.87 -13.45
CA ALA A 47 -7.64 1.26 -14.62
C ALA A 47 -8.43 0.07 -15.20
N ALA A 48 -9.47 -0.40 -14.50
CA ALA A 48 -10.39 -1.46 -14.92
C ALA A 48 -9.70 -2.72 -15.51
N PRO A 49 -8.69 -3.32 -14.86
CA PRO A 49 -8.07 -4.54 -15.36
C PRO A 49 -9.06 -5.70 -15.26
N ALA A 50 -8.96 -6.64 -16.19
CA ALA A 50 -9.84 -7.80 -16.24
C ALA A 50 -9.69 -8.74 -15.02
N ARG A 51 -8.55 -8.67 -14.32
CA ARG A 51 -8.33 -9.38 -13.06
C ARG A 51 -7.53 -8.52 -12.08
N ARG A 52 -7.97 -8.52 -10.82
CA ARG A 52 -7.35 -7.84 -9.69
C ARG A 52 -7.00 -8.85 -8.61
N VAL A 53 -5.80 -8.81 -8.06
CA VAL A 53 -5.36 -9.66 -6.95
C VAL A 53 -4.64 -8.79 -5.94
N LEU A 54 -5.04 -8.87 -4.67
CA LEU A 54 -4.32 -8.30 -3.54
C LEU A 54 -3.63 -9.44 -2.78
N LEU A 55 -2.32 -9.41 -2.73
CA LEU A 55 -1.50 -10.25 -1.87
C LEU A 55 -1.11 -9.40 -0.66
N PHE A 56 -1.63 -9.75 0.51
CA PHE A 56 -1.48 -8.98 1.74
C PHE A 56 -0.89 -9.87 2.84
N ASP A 57 0.25 -9.46 3.41
CA ASP A 57 0.96 -10.15 4.49
C ASP A 57 1.01 -9.35 5.79
#